data_AF-A0A2E8E5X4-F1
#
_entry.id   AF-A0A2E8E5X4-F1
#
_cell.length_a   1.000
_cell.length_b   1.000
_cell.length_c   1.000
_cell.angle_alpha   90.00
_cell.angle_beta   90.00
_cell.angle_gamma   90.00
#
_symmetry.space_group_name_H-M   'P 1'
#
loop_
_entity.id
_entity.type
_entity.pdbx_description
1 polymer ?
#
loop_
_entity_poly.entity_id
_entity_poly.type
_entity_poly.pdbx_seq_one_letter_code
_entity_poly.pdbx_strand_id
1 'polypeptide(L)'
;MRIGTNDAIMHPRALNLRDLIEHRSLLLFGPQQTGKSTLVRQTFPEAAVYDLLEADTYRELTARPEYLRQTLEPSRRVVIIDEIQKCPALLDEVHLLIERNRALRFVLTGSSARKLKRGGSNLLGGRARVARLHPLTSSEVNHRRMLDRLNRGSLPAILDAPEFTEDL
;
A
#
# COMPACT_ATOMS: atom_id res chain seq x y z
N MET A 1 -8.41 -26.01 -20.79
CA MET A 1 -7.60 -24.80 -20.52
C MET A 1 -8.50 -23.79 -19.82
N ARG A 2 -8.60 -23.88 -18.48
CA ARG A 2 -9.34 -22.91 -17.67
C ARG A 2 -8.29 -22.02 -17.01
N ILE A 3 -8.38 -20.74 -17.32
CA ILE A 3 -7.59 -19.66 -16.77
C ILE A 3 -7.87 -19.66 -15.27
N GLY A 4 -6.88 -20.08 -14.47
CA GLY A 4 -6.97 -20.03 -13.02
C GLY A 4 -7.09 -18.58 -12.61
N THR A 5 -8.27 -18.17 -12.15
CA THR A 5 -8.39 -17.02 -11.26
C THR A 5 -7.47 -17.31 -10.08
N ASN A 6 -6.33 -16.62 -10.04
CA ASN A 6 -5.40 -16.65 -8.93
C ASN A 6 -6.10 -15.98 -7.75
N ASP A 7 -6.97 -16.73 -7.06
CA ASP A 7 -7.46 -16.37 -5.73
C ASP A 7 -6.22 -16.39 -4.84
N ALA A 8 -5.56 -15.23 -4.77
CA ALA A 8 -4.34 -15.06 -4.00
C ALA A 8 -4.62 -15.55 -2.58
N ILE A 9 -3.92 -16.62 -2.18
CA ILE A 9 -4.05 -17.21 -0.85
C ILE A 9 -3.84 -16.08 0.17
N MET A 10 -4.90 -15.83 0.94
CA MET A 10 -4.89 -14.77 1.91
C MET A 10 -4.06 -15.16 3.12
N HIS A 11 -3.08 -14.33 3.44
CA HIS A 11 -2.31 -14.49 4.66
C HIS A 11 -2.80 -13.50 5.72
N PRO A 12 -3.18 -13.97 6.93
CA PRO A 12 -3.50 -13.07 8.02
C PRO A 12 -2.29 -12.19 8.31
N ARG A 13 -2.53 -10.89 8.48
CA ARG A 13 -1.47 -9.91 8.75
C ARG A 13 -1.56 -9.45 10.20
N ALA A 14 -0.44 -9.43 10.89
CA ALA A 14 -0.36 -8.94 12.27
C ALA A 14 -0.53 -7.42 12.36
N LEU A 15 -0.28 -6.70 11.25
CA LEU A 15 -0.38 -5.25 11.19
C LEU A 15 -1.86 -4.82 11.05
N ASN A 16 -2.44 -4.25 12.11
CA ASN A 16 -3.78 -3.70 12.08
C ASN A 16 -3.79 -2.29 11.49
N LEU A 17 -4.22 -2.15 10.23
CA LEU A 17 -4.25 -0.85 9.56
C LEU A 17 -5.35 0.07 10.10
N ARG A 18 -6.45 -0.46 10.65
CA ARG A 18 -7.57 0.35 11.16
C ARG A 18 -7.11 1.19 12.36
N ASP A 19 -6.42 0.56 13.31
CA ASP A 19 -5.86 1.23 14.49
C ASP A 19 -4.83 2.29 14.09
N LEU A 20 -4.03 2.00 13.06
CA LEU A 20 -3.01 2.93 12.58
C LEU A 20 -3.62 4.21 11.97
N ILE A 21 -4.80 4.12 11.35
CA ILE A 21 -5.44 5.26 10.69
C ILE A 21 -6.45 6.01 11.56
N GLU A 22 -6.73 5.53 12.77
CA GLU A 22 -7.79 6.06 13.64
C GLU A 22 -7.68 7.60 13.80
N HIS A 23 -6.47 8.08 14.12
CA HIS A 23 -6.23 9.49 14.40
C HIS A 23 -5.37 10.22 13.36
N ARG A 24 -4.69 9.50 12.45
CA ARG A 24 -3.74 10.08 11.49
C ARG A 24 -3.78 9.29 10.17
N SER A 25 -3.32 9.91 9.09
CA SER A 25 -3.06 9.17 7.85
C SER A 25 -1.91 8.17 8.03
N LEU A 26 -1.71 7.28 7.06
CA LEU A 26 -0.69 6.23 7.10
C LEU A 26 0.18 6.27 5.85
N LEU A 27 1.50 6.19 6.05
CA LEU A 27 2.51 5.85 5.06
C LEU A 27 2.96 4.40 5.32
N LEU A 28 2.49 3.47 4.50
CA LEU A 28 2.80 2.05 4.60
C LEU A 28 3.91 1.68 3.63
N PHE A 29 5.12 1.49 4.16
CA PHE A 29 6.25 1.04 3.35
C PHE A 29 6.46 -0.46 3.41
N GLY A 30 7.13 -1.04 2.43
CA GLY A 30 7.56 -2.44 2.49
C GLY A 30 8.03 -2.92 1.13
N PRO A 31 8.89 -3.95 1.06
CA PRO A 31 9.37 -4.50 -0.21
C PRO A 31 8.25 -4.78 -1.21
N GLN A 32 8.58 -4.87 -2.49
CA GLN A 32 7.61 -5.34 -3.48
C GLN A 32 7.13 -6.75 -3.12
N GLN A 33 5.94 -7.11 -3.60
CA GLN A 33 5.33 -8.44 -3.38
C GLN A 33 5.03 -8.82 -1.93
N THR A 34 5.15 -7.92 -0.95
CA THR A 34 4.72 -8.19 0.45
C THR A 34 3.21 -8.07 0.67
N GLY A 35 2.42 -7.81 -0.36
CA GLY A 35 0.96 -7.71 -0.29
C GLY A 35 0.40 -6.39 0.26
N LYS A 36 1.13 -5.28 0.13
CA LYS A 36 0.68 -3.93 0.58
C LYS A 36 -0.66 -3.54 -0.03
N SER A 37 -0.73 -3.53 -1.36
CA SER A 37 -1.92 -3.17 -2.14
C SER A 37 -3.13 -4.02 -1.77
N THR A 38 -2.92 -5.34 -1.67
CA THR A 38 -3.94 -6.29 -1.23
C THR A 38 -4.45 -5.97 0.17
N LEU A 39 -3.54 -5.79 1.14
CA LEU A 39 -3.90 -5.52 2.53
C LEU A 39 -4.70 -4.21 2.69
N VAL A 40 -4.28 -3.13 2.03
CA VAL A 40 -4.97 -1.83 2.16
C VAL A 40 -6.36 -1.86 1.50
N ARG A 41 -6.50 -2.47 0.31
CA ARG A 41 -7.79 -2.55 -0.40
C ARG A 41 -8.79 -3.44 0.35
N GLN A 42 -8.34 -4.54 0.93
CA GLN A 42 -9.20 -5.42 1.74
C GLN A 42 -9.59 -4.79 3.07
N THR A 43 -8.68 -4.04 3.70
CA THR A 43 -9.01 -3.37 4.96
C THR A 43 -10.00 -2.22 4.75
N PHE A 44 -9.93 -1.55 3.61
CA PHE A 44 -10.78 -0.39 3.30
C PHE A 44 -11.50 -0.57 1.95
N PRO A 45 -12.50 -1.48 1.87
CA PRO A 45 -13.19 -1.78 0.61
C PRO A 45 -13.94 -0.57 0.03
N GLU A 46 -14.41 0.33 0.90
CA GLU A 46 -15.12 1.56 0.51
C GLU A 46 -14.19 2.74 0.19
N ALA A 47 -12.86 2.56 0.28
CA ALA A 47 -11.93 3.65 0.03
C ALA A 47 -11.93 4.09 -1.44
N ALA A 48 -11.70 5.37 -1.70
CA ALA A 48 -11.28 5.81 -3.03
C ALA A 48 -9.85 5.31 -3.27
N VAL A 49 -9.55 4.76 -4.46
CA VAL A 49 -8.24 4.18 -4.75
C VAL A 49 -7.64 4.82 -5.99
N TYR A 50 -6.39 5.28 -5.85
CA TYR A 50 -5.59 5.82 -6.94
C TYR A 50 -4.32 4.98 -7.05
N ASP A 51 -4.23 4.13 -8.07
CA ASP A 51 -3.08 3.26 -8.30
C ASP A 51 -2.09 3.91 -9.27
N LEU A 52 -0.91 4.31 -8.78
CA LEU A 52 0.12 4.94 -9.62
C LEU A 52 0.90 3.93 -10.47
N LEU A 53 0.56 2.63 -10.42
CA LEU A 53 0.99 1.66 -11.43
C LEU A 53 0.16 1.74 -12.71
N GLU A 54 -1.10 2.18 -12.62
CA GLU A 54 -1.94 2.40 -13.79
C GLU A 54 -1.45 3.63 -14.57
N ALA A 55 -1.16 3.42 -15.86
CA ALA A 55 -0.51 4.44 -16.68
C ALA A 55 -1.34 5.73 -16.80
N ASP A 56 -2.65 5.61 -16.94
CA ASP A 56 -3.54 6.76 -17.12
C ASP A 56 -3.68 7.54 -15.80
N THR A 57 -3.93 6.85 -14.68
CA THR A 57 -3.95 7.43 -13.33
C THR A 57 -2.65 8.16 -13.01
N TYR A 58 -1.50 7.53 -13.30
CA TYR A 58 -0.18 8.13 -13.09
C TYR A 58 0.04 9.38 -13.95
N ARG A 59 -0.27 9.32 -15.26
CA ARG A 59 -0.09 10.47 -16.18
C ARG A 59 -0.94 11.66 -15.73
N GLU A 60 -2.19 11.39 -15.40
CA GLU A 60 -3.17 12.40 -15.01
C GLU A 60 -2.76 13.10 -13.71
N LEU A 61 -2.46 12.34 -12.64
CA LEU A 61 -2.05 12.90 -11.35
C LEU A 61 -0.67 13.55 -11.37
N THR A 62 0.21 13.14 -12.28
CA THR A 62 1.51 13.79 -12.46
C THR A 62 1.38 15.12 -13.20
N ALA A 63 0.52 15.19 -14.22
CA ALA A 63 0.29 16.41 -14.97
C ALA A 63 -0.55 17.43 -14.20
N ARG A 64 -1.56 16.96 -13.45
CA ARG A 64 -2.55 17.76 -12.72
C ARG A 64 -2.81 17.16 -11.34
N PRO A 65 -1.95 17.40 -10.33
CA PRO A 65 -2.15 16.86 -8.98
C PRO A 65 -3.52 17.20 -8.38
N GLU A 66 -4.09 18.35 -8.71
CA GLU A 66 -5.42 18.79 -8.29
C GLU A 66 -6.56 17.88 -8.78
N TYR A 67 -6.31 17.02 -9.76
CA TYR A 67 -7.26 16.01 -10.20
C TYR A 67 -7.68 15.07 -9.06
N LEU A 68 -6.79 14.83 -8.09
CA LEU A 68 -7.10 14.07 -6.87
C LEU A 68 -8.30 14.66 -6.14
N ARG A 69 -8.28 15.97 -5.87
CA ARG A 69 -9.37 16.65 -5.14
C ARG A 69 -10.62 16.86 -5.99
N GLN A 70 -10.50 16.86 -7.32
CA GLN A 70 -11.64 17.01 -8.24
C GLN A 70 -12.44 15.71 -8.39
N THR A 71 -11.77 14.56 -8.30
CA THR A 71 -12.39 13.24 -8.47
C THR A 71 -12.78 12.58 -7.15
N LEU A 72 -12.28 13.08 -6.02
CA LEU A 72 -12.60 12.55 -4.72
C LEU A 72 -14.07 12.81 -4.35
N GLU A 73 -14.85 11.74 -4.29
CA GLU A 73 -16.23 11.77 -3.83
C GLU A 73 -16.33 12.25 -2.36
N PRO A 74 -17.24 13.19 -2.03
CA PRO A 74 -17.39 13.71 -0.66
C PRO A 74 -17.76 12.67 0.41
N SER A 75 -18.37 11.55 0.00
CA SER A 75 -18.75 10.44 0.88
C SER A 75 -17.55 9.64 1.40
N ARG A 76 -16.41 9.68 0.70
CA ARG A 76 -15.24 8.86 0.99
C ARG A 76 -14.46 9.44 2.15
N ARG A 77 -14.26 8.59 3.17
CA ARG A 77 -13.49 8.96 4.38
C ARG A 77 -12.05 8.44 4.36
N VAL A 78 -11.78 7.42 3.55
CA VAL A 78 -10.44 6.84 3.36
C VAL A 78 -10.07 6.93 1.89
N VAL A 79 -8.85 7.38 1.62
CA VAL A 79 -8.27 7.47 0.28
C VAL A 79 -6.96 6.67 0.26
N ILE A 80 -6.87 5.71 -0.64
CA ILE A 80 -5.66 4.92 -0.88
C ILE A 80 -4.94 5.51 -2.08
N ILE A 81 -3.64 5.79 -1.92
CA ILE A 81 -2.76 6.09 -3.05
C ILE A 81 -1.65 5.06 -3.06
N ASP A 82 -1.68 4.18 -4.06
CA ASP A 82 -0.73 3.09 -4.20
C ASP A 82 0.55 3.59 -4.88
N GLU A 83 1.72 3.15 -4.38
CA GLU A 83 3.04 3.45 -4.93
C GLU A 83 3.36 4.96 -5.01
N ILE A 84 3.05 5.72 -3.94
CA ILE A 84 3.21 7.20 -3.85
C ILE A 84 4.61 7.70 -4.23
N GLN A 85 5.65 6.86 -4.11
CA GLN A 85 7.01 7.20 -4.54
C GLN A 85 7.17 7.38 -6.06
N LYS A 86 6.16 7.02 -6.86
CA LYS A 86 6.11 7.34 -8.29
C LYS A 86 5.77 8.81 -8.53
N CYS A 87 4.89 9.41 -7.73
CA CYS A 87 4.53 10.82 -7.82
C CYS A 87 4.64 11.52 -6.45
N PRO A 88 5.88 11.81 -5.95
CA PRO A 88 6.08 12.46 -4.66
C PRO A 88 5.42 13.84 -4.52
N ALA A 89 5.27 14.58 -5.62
CA ALA A 89 4.63 15.91 -5.63
C ALA A 89 3.16 15.85 -5.19
N LEU A 90 2.49 14.71 -5.35
CA LEU A 90 1.11 14.52 -4.92
C LEU A 90 0.95 14.62 -3.39
N LEU A 91 2.04 14.53 -2.63
CA LEU A 91 2.00 14.75 -1.18
C LEU A 91 1.48 16.13 -0.81
N ASP A 92 1.73 17.17 -1.60
CA ASP A 92 1.27 18.54 -1.27
C ASP A 92 -0.27 18.63 -1.31
N GLU A 93 -0.90 18.01 -2.32
CA GLU A 93 -2.37 17.89 -2.40
C GLU A 93 -2.93 17.05 -1.24
N VAL A 94 -2.22 15.98 -0.85
CA VAL A 94 -2.60 15.19 0.32
C VAL A 94 -2.55 16.02 1.61
N HIS A 95 -1.52 16.86 1.81
CA HIS A 95 -1.45 17.76 2.98
C HIS A 95 -2.65 18.70 2.98
N LEU A 96 -2.90 19.35 1.85
CA LEU A 96 -4.00 20.31 1.70
C LEU A 96 -5.36 19.67 2.02
N LEU A 97 -5.61 18.46 1.54
CA LEU A 97 -6.85 17.74 1.79
C LEU A 97 -7.02 17.29 3.25
N ILE A 98 -5.94 16.86 3.91
CA ILE A 98 -5.96 16.54 5.35
C ILE A 98 -6.24 17.78 6.20
N GLU A 99 -5.67 18.93 5.83
CA GLU A 99 -5.93 20.21 6.50
C GLU A 99 -7.35 20.71 6.24
N ARG A 100 -7.82 20.52 5.00
CA ARG A 100 -9.20 20.61 4.49
C ARG A 100 -10.22 19.95 5.42
N ASN A 101 -9.99 18.67 5.66
CA ASN A 101 -10.95 17.79 6.29
C ASN A 101 -10.23 16.82 7.24
N ARG A 102 -10.27 17.14 8.53
CA ARG A 102 -9.65 16.34 9.59
C ARG A 102 -10.31 14.97 9.77
N ALA A 103 -11.44 14.68 9.13
CA ALA A 103 -12.05 13.34 9.11
C ALA A 103 -11.59 12.49 7.91
N LEU A 104 -10.95 13.09 6.90
CA LEU A 104 -10.37 12.36 5.77
C LEU A 104 -9.06 11.68 6.22
N ARG A 105 -8.87 10.43 5.81
CA ARG A 105 -7.66 9.64 6.06
C ARG A 105 -7.04 9.20 4.76
N PHE A 106 -5.73 9.31 4.67
CA PHE A 106 -4.97 8.79 3.54
C PHE A 106 -4.18 7.55 3.96
N VAL A 107 -4.16 6.56 3.09
CA VAL A 107 -3.28 5.38 3.18
C VAL A 107 -2.41 5.38 1.94
N LEU A 108 -1.16 5.79 2.13
CA LEU A 108 -0.18 5.92 1.07
C LEU A 108 0.76 4.72 1.15
N THR A 109 0.85 3.91 0.10
CA THR A 109 1.77 2.78 0.09
C THR A 109 3.06 3.14 -0.66
N GLY A 110 4.13 2.42 -0.39
CA GLY A 110 5.30 2.47 -1.27
C GLY A 110 6.35 1.42 -0.97
N SER A 111 7.26 1.19 -1.91
CA SER A 111 8.33 0.20 -1.70
C SER A 111 9.41 0.68 -0.73
N SER A 112 9.67 1.99 -0.70
CA SER A 112 10.73 2.58 0.12
C SER A 112 10.53 4.07 0.36
N ALA A 113 10.75 4.51 1.60
CA ALA A 113 10.78 5.93 1.96
C ALA A 113 11.93 6.71 1.30
N ARG A 114 12.99 6.04 0.81
CA ARG A 114 14.19 6.70 0.26
C ARG A 114 13.86 7.58 -0.94
N LYS A 115 13.01 7.09 -1.86
CA LYS A 115 12.68 7.83 -3.08
C LYS A 115 11.82 9.07 -2.77
N LEU A 116 10.93 9.00 -1.78
CA LEU A 116 10.16 10.15 -1.30
C LEU A 116 11.03 11.22 -0.65
N LYS A 117 11.95 10.80 0.24
CA LYS A 117 12.88 11.73 0.90
C LYS A 117 13.82 12.44 -0.07
N ARG A 118 14.29 11.74 -1.12
CA ARG A 118 15.15 12.35 -2.15
C ARG A 118 14.44 13.43 -2.96
N GLY A 119 13.12 13.37 -3.09
CA GLY A 119 12.33 14.37 -3.79
C GLY A 119 12.09 15.65 -2.97
N GLY A 120 12.75 15.85 -1.83
CA GLY A 120 12.56 17.02 -0.96
C GLY A 120 11.22 17.03 -0.21
N SER A 121 10.34 16.06 -0.47
CA SER A 121 9.03 15.98 0.18
C SER A 121 9.17 15.64 1.67
N ASN A 122 8.65 16.51 2.53
CA ASN A 122 8.46 16.19 3.93
C ASN A 122 7.35 15.11 4.02
N LEU A 123 7.66 13.96 4.65
CA LEU A 123 6.78 12.79 4.76
C LEU A 123 5.54 13.07 5.62
N LEU A 124 4.65 13.93 5.12
CA LEU A 124 3.45 14.42 5.79
C LEU A 124 3.68 15.08 7.17
N GLY A 125 4.93 15.33 7.60
CA GLY A 125 5.27 16.18 8.76
C GLY A 125 4.46 15.90 10.03
N GLY A 126 4.35 14.64 10.43
CA GLY A 126 3.54 14.22 11.59
C GLY A 126 2.05 14.02 11.31
N ARG A 127 1.51 14.44 10.16
CA ARG A 127 0.11 14.19 9.77
C ARG A 127 -0.16 12.73 9.37
N ALA A 128 0.91 11.96 9.12
CA ALA A 128 0.82 10.53 8.94
C ALA A 128 1.76 9.75 9.85
N ARG A 129 1.29 8.58 10.29
CA ARG A 129 2.14 7.53 10.88
C ARG A 129 2.91 6.85 9.75
N VAL A 130 4.13 6.42 10.04
CA VAL A 130 4.91 5.59 9.13
C VAL A 130 4.93 4.17 9.70
N ALA A 131 4.46 3.20 8.92
CA ALA A 131 4.54 1.79 9.26
C ALA A 131 5.30 1.02 8.18
N ARG A 132 5.76 -0.20 8.53
CA ARG A 132 6.37 -1.11 7.57
C ARG A 132 5.63 -2.44 7.54
N LEU A 133 5.29 -2.86 6.33
CA LEU A 133 4.81 -4.19 6.01
C LEU A 133 5.98 -5.05 5.55
N HIS A 134 6.41 -5.94 6.43
CA HIS A 134 7.45 -6.92 6.14
C HIS A 134 6.87 -8.08 5.31
N PRO A 135 7.73 -8.92 4.69
CA PRO A 135 7.34 -10.27 4.32
C PRO A 135 6.71 -11.02 5.49
N LEU A 136 6.06 -12.15 5.23
CA LEU A 136 5.33 -12.91 6.24
C LEU A 136 6.24 -13.28 7.42
N THR A 137 5.85 -12.83 8.60
CA THR A 137 6.58 -13.04 9.86
C THR A 137 6.30 -14.43 10.43
N SER A 138 7.06 -14.86 11.45
CA SER A 138 6.84 -16.16 12.09
C SER A 138 5.47 -16.32 12.73
N SER A 139 4.84 -15.23 13.17
CA SER A 139 3.48 -15.26 13.70
C SER A 139 2.40 -15.30 12.61
N GLU A 140 2.73 -14.95 11.36
CA GLU A 140 1.81 -14.94 10.22
C GLU A 140 1.90 -16.24 9.40
N VAL A 141 2.98 -17.01 9.55
CA VAL A 141 3.20 -18.29 8.85
C VAL A 141 2.94 -19.46 9.80
N ASN A 142 2.16 -20.44 9.33
CA ASN A 142 1.96 -21.69 10.07
C ASN A 142 3.30 -22.41 10.30
N HIS A 143 3.56 -22.84 11.53
CA HIS A 143 4.78 -23.58 11.93
C HIS A 143 5.11 -24.76 11.00
N ARG A 144 4.10 -25.41 10.39
CA ARG A 144 4.31 -26.51 9.44
C ARG A 144 5.03 -26.10 8.15
N ARG A 145 4.99 -24.82 7.78
CA ARG A 145 5.65 -24.24 6.59
C ARG A 145 7.01 -23.60 6.93
N MET A 146 7.58 -23.90 8.10
CA MET A 146 8.84 -23.29 8.54
C MET A 146 10.00 -23.62 7.60
N LEU A 147 10.13 -24.88 7.18
CA LEU A 147 11.17 -25.30 6.25
C LEU A 147 11.01 -24.65 4.87
N ASP A 148 9.79 -24.59 4.35
CA ASP A 148 9.50 -23.88 3.09
C ASP A 148 9.94 -22.43 3.18
N ARG A 149 9.61 -21.77 4.29
CA ARG A 149 9.99 -20.38 4.51
C ARG A 149 11.50 -20.18 4.60
N LEU A 150 12.22 -21.07 5.29
CA LEU A 150 13.67 -20.99 5.42
C LEU A 150 14.39 -21.23 4.09
N ASN A 151 13.85 -22.10 3.25
CA ASN A 151 14.45 -22.46 1.96
C ASN A 151 14.04 -21.55 0.81
N ARG A 152 12.82 -20.99 0.83
CA ARG A 152 12.23 -20.22 -0.27
C ARG A 152 12.08 -18.73 0.04
N GLY A 153 12.11 -18.35 1.32
CA GLY A 153 11.81 -17.01 1.78
C GLY A 153 10.35 -16.84 2.23
N SER A 154 9.98 -15.60 2.56
CA SER A 154 8.72 -15.27 3.24
C SER A 154 7.79 -14.33 2.47
N LEU A 155 8.04 -14.13 1.18
CA LEU A 155 7.08 -13.41 0.34
C LEU A 155 5.84 -14.29 0.11
N PRO A 156 4.61 -13.75 0.25
CA PRO A 156 3.38 -14.51 0.05
C PRO A 156 3.36 -15.35 -1.24
N ALA A 157 3.66 -14.72 -2.38
CA ALA A 157 3.65 -15.38 -3.68
C ALA A 157 4.65 -16.54 -3.78
N ILE A 158 5.85 -16.38 -3.19
CA ILE A 158 6.89 -17.42 -3.22
C ILE A 158 6.54 -18.57 -2.28
N LEU A 159 5.99 -18.26 -1.10
CA LEU A 159 5.65 -19.29 -0.13
C LEU A 159 4.56 -20.22 -0.70
N ASP A 160 3.59 -19.66 -1.42
CA ASP A 160 2.45 -20.37 -2.01
C ASP A 160 2.71 -21.01 -3.37
N ALA A 161 3.86 -20.72 -3.99
CA ALA A 161 4.23 -21.33 -5.26
C ALA A 161 4.41 -22.86 -5.09
N PRO A 162 3.81 -23.68 -5.98
CA PRO A 162 3.93 -25.13 -5.92
C PRO A 162 5.37 -25.61 -6.19
N GLU A 163 6.09 -24.93 -7.09
CA GLU A 163 7.46 -25.26 -7.48
C GLU A 163 8.42 -24.07 -7.28
N PHE A 164 9.69 -24.35 -7.04
CA PHE A 164 10.71 -23.37 -6.62
C PHE A 164 11.55 -22.82 -7.78
N THR A 165 11.54 -23.48 -8.94
CA THR A 165 12.61 -23.35 -9.95
C THR A 165 12.35 -22.35 -11.08
N GLU A 166 11.16 -21.77 -11.22
CA GLU A 166 10.83 -20.99 -12.44
C GLU A 166 10.52 -19.49 -12.23
N ASP A 167 10.39 -18.98 -11.00
CA ASP A 167 9.91 -17.61 -10.77
C ASP A 167 10.97 -16.62 -10.22
N LEU A 168 12.14 -16.54 -10.87
CA LEU A 168 13.11 -15.44 -10.68
C LEU A 168 13.54 -14.80 -12.00
#